data_AF-A0A399GCR4-F1
#
_entry.id   AF-A0A399GCR4-F1
#
_cell.length_a   1.000
_cell.length_b   1.000
_cell.length_c   1.000
_cell.angle_alpha   90.00
_cell.angle_beta   90.00
_cell.angle_gamma   90.00
#
_symmetry.space_group_name_H-M   'P 1'
#
loop_
_entity.id
_entity.type
_entity.pdbx_description
1 polymer ?
#
loop_
_entity_poly.entity_id
_entity_poly.type
_entity_poly.pdbx_seq_one_letter_code
_entity_poly.pdbx_strand_id
1 'polypeptide(L)'
;MPPPNNLDYSFEPAFDPSDWPVVAPKTLAHLLKDPDIAHEDQNEISSWIPKRKGEELVVAPGKQSVEWWGLYFEEGWEAHDIVVLVLVVFIASLVFLICWAALRSDVSAAAGVSGYMVGTLSLLITMVVFRAQ
;
A
#
# COMPACT_ATOMS: atom_id res chain seq x y z
N MET A 1 2.74 -24.71 -2.88
CA MET A 1 2.55 -24.68 -4.34
C MET A 1 1.47 -25.69 -4.72
N PRO A 2 0.52 -25.35 -5.61
CA PRO A 2 -0.45 -26.32 -6.14
C PRO A 2 0.26 -27.35 -7.04
N PRO A 3 -0.22 -28.61 -7.10
CA PRO A 3 0.38 -29.63 -7.95
C PRO A 3 0.32 -29.24 -9.44
N PRO A 4 1.27 -29.68 -10.29
CA PRO A 4 1.37 -29.30 -11.72
C PRO A 4 0.11 -29.55 -12.55
N ASN A 5 -0.75 -30.46 -12.09
CA ASN A 5 -1.99 -30.84 -12.77
C ASN A 5 -3.26 -30.29 -12.08
N ASN A 6 -3.12 -29.25 -11.27
CA ASN A 6 -4.26 -28.64 -10.60
C ASN A 6 -5.06 -27.78 -11.61
N LEU A 7 -6.27 -28.23 -11.93
CA LEU A 7 -7.18 -27.55 -12.86
C LEU A 7 -7.57 -26.14 -12.38
N ASP A 8 -7.55 -25.90 -11.06
CA ASP A 8 -7.91 -24.65 -10.41
C ASP A 8 -6.87 -23.56 -10.60
N TYR A 9 -5.65 -23.90 -11.05
CA TYR A 9 -4.57 -22.97 -11.29
C TYR A 9 -4.15 -22.97 -12.76
N SER A 10 -3.75 -21.80 -13.25
CA SER A 10 -3.15 -21.62 -14.57
C SER A 10 -1.69 -21.28 -14.37
N PHE A 11 -0.78 -22.19 -14.72
CA PHE A 11 0.64 -21.92 -14.86
C PHE A 11 1.31 -22.94 -15.77
N GLU A 12 2.39 -22.52 -16.40
CA GLU A 12 3.31 -23.39 -17.13
C GLU A 12 4.56 -23.61 -16.26
N PRO A 13 4.78 -24.82 -15.74
CA PRO A 13 6.00 -25.12 -14.99
C PRO A 13 7.17 -25.13 -15.98
N ALA A 14 7.95 -24.05 -16.01
CA ALA A 14 9.09 -23.94 -16.91
C ALA A 14 10.31 -24.76 -16.47
N PHE A 15 10.36 -25.23 -15.22
CA PHE A 15 11.54 -25.88 -14.62
C PHE A 15 11.18 -27.01 -13.65
N ASP A 16 12.18 -27.82 -13.31
CA ASP A 16 12.11 -28.90 -12.32
C ASP A 16 11.61 -28.33 -10.97
N PRO A 17 10.62 -28.95 -10.30
CA PRO A 17 10.10 -28.50 -9.01
C PRO A 17 11.14 -28.33 -7.89
N SER A 18 12.39 -28.80 -8.07
CA SER A 18 13.49 -28.57 -7.12
C SER A 18 14.08 -27.15 -7.15
N ASP A 19 13.91 -26.37 -8.23
CA ASP A 19 14.55 -25.04 -8.41
C ASP A 19 13.60 -23.86 -8.17
N TRP A 20 12.67 -24.02 -7.23
CA TRP A 20 11.65 -23.02 -6.92
C TRP A 20 12.11 -22.03 -5.84
N PRO A 21 11.78 -20.73 -5.91
CA PRO A 21 11.00 -20.01 -6.93
C PRO A 21 11.83 -19.60 -8.17
N VAL A 22 11.24 -19.76 -9.36
CA VAL A 22 11.84 -19.37 -10.65
C VAL A 22 12.11 -17.86 -10.73
N VAL A 23 11.27 -17.06 -10.07
CA VAL A 23 11.43 -15.61 -9.96
C VAL A 23 11.77 -15.25 -8.52
N ALA A 24 12.89 -14.55 -8.32
CA ALA A 24 13.26 -14.07 -7.00
C ALA A 24 12.15 -13.16 -6.43
N PRO A 25 11.76 -13.30 -5.14
CA PRO A 25 10.68 -12.51 -4.55
C PRO A 25 10.86 -10.99 -4.68
N LYS A 26 12.11 -10.52 -4.64
CA LYS A 26 12.43 -9.09 -4.84
C LYS A 26 12.15 -8.61 -6.27
N THR A 27 12.50 -9.42 -7.27
CA THR A 27 12.23 -9.13 -8.68
C THR A 27 10.74 -9.15 -8.96
N LEU A 28 10.03 -10.11 -8.38
CA LEU A 28 8.57 -10.20 -8.49
C LEU A 28 7.89 -9.00 -7.82
N ALA A 29 8.30 -8.62 -6.61
CA ALA A 29 7.79 -7.43 -5.92
C ALA A 29 8.02 -6.14 -6.73
N HIS A 30 9.20 -6.01 -7.36
CA HIS A 30 9.51 -4.88 -8.22
C HIS A 30 8.63 -4.82 -9.47
N LEU A 31 8.39 -5.97 -10.12
CA LEU A 31 7.51 -6.09 -11.29
C LEU A 31 6.03 -5.80 -10.94
N LEU A 32 5.59 -6.16 -9.73
CA LEU A 32 4.25 -5.85 -9.24
C LEU A 32 4.09 -4.36 -8.91
N LYS A 33 5.15 -3.71 -8.39
CA LYS A 33 5.13 -2.30 -8.04
C LYS A 33 5.16 -1.38 -9.25
N ASP A 34 5.91 -1.77 -10.28
CA ASP A 34 6.03 -1.02 -11.53
C ASP A 34 5.88 -1.97 -12.73
N PRO A 35 4.65 -2.16 -13.23
CA PRO A 35 4.37 -3.09 -14.31
C PRO A 35 4.94 -2.63 -15.66
N ASP A 36 5.27 -1.34 -15.80
CA ASP A 36 5.79 -0.77 -17.05
C ASP A 36 7.28 -1.07 -17.26
N ILE A 37 7.96 -1.56 -16.21
CA ILE A 37 9.36 -2.03 -16.28
C ILE A 37 9.46 -3.42 -16.94
N ALA A 38 8.35 -4.15 -17.03
CA ALA A 38 8.32 -5.40 -17.78
C ALA A 38 8.62 -5.12 -19.26
N HIS A 39 9.74 -5.61 -19.77
CA HIS A 39 10.02 -5.59 -21.20
C HIS A 39 8.92 -6.36 -21.95
N GLU A 40 8.51 -5.89 -23.13
CA GLU A 40 7.45 -6.52 -23.95
C GLU A 40 7.72 -8.02 -24.23
N ASP A 41 8.99 -8.42 -24.21
CA ASP A 41 9.43 -9.81 -24.42
C ASP A 41 9.33 -10.70 -23.17
N GLN A 42 9.01 -10.15 -21.99
CA GLN A 42 9.00 -10.88 -20.70
C GLN A 42 7.61 -11.39 -20.27
N ASN A 43 6.70 -11.59 -21.23
CA ASN A 43 5.35 -12.10 -20.94
C ASN A 43 5.33 -13.52 -20.32
N GLU A 44 6.39 -14.29 -20.50
CA GLU A 44 6.55 -15.66 -19.97
C GLU A 44 6.61 -15.71 -18.44
N ILE A 45 7.12 -14.65 -17.78
CA ILE A 45 7.17 -14.58 -16.31
C ILE A 45 5.77 -14.71 -15.70
N SER A 46 4.77 -14.17 -16.40
CA SER A 46 3.38 -14.19 -15.98
C SER A 46 2.73 -15.58 -16.08
N SER A 47 3.29 -16.49 -16.90
CA SER A 47 2.81 -17.87 -17.05
C SER A 47 3.44 -18.80 -16.01
N TRP A 48 4.59 -18.44 -15.43
CA TRP A 48 5.24 -19.22 -14.38
C TRP A 48 4.60 -19.04 -12.99
N ILE A 49 3.84 -17.97 -12.80
CA ILE A 49 3.15 -17.69 -11.53
C ILE A 49 1.79 -18.40 -11.51
N PRO A 50 1.49 -19.28 -10.52
CA PRO A 50 0.22 -19.96 -10.38
C PRO A 50 -0.88 -18.94 -10.07
N LYS A 51 -1.69 -18.65 -11.09
CA LYS A 51 -2.89 -17.83 -10.99
C LYS A 51 -4.08 -18.73 -10.77
N ARG A 52 -4.88 -18.48 -9.72
CA ARG A 52 -6.11 -19.23 -9.50
C ARG A 52 -7.15 -18.80 -10.56
N LYS A 53 -7.78 -19.77 -11.23
CA LYS A 53 -8.78 -19.50 -12.27
C LYS A 53 -10.11 -19.13 -11.65
N GLY A 54 -10.72 -18.05 -12.15
CA GLY A 54 -12.13 -17.73 -11.90
C GLY A 54 -12.46 -17.16 -10.51
N GLU A 55 -11.46 -16.81 -9.71
CA GLU A 55 -11.67 -16.09 -8.45
C GLU A 55 -10.97 -14.72 -8.49
N GLU A 56 -11.70 -13.70 -8.06
CA GLU A 56 -11.12 -12.41 -7.73
C GLU A 56 -10.23 -12.58 -6.48
N LEU A 57 -9.10 -11.86 -6.44
CA LEU A 57 -8.20 -11.88 -5.29
C LEU A 57 -8.90 -11.19 -4.10
N VAL A 58 -9.65 -11.98 -3.32
CA VAL A 58 -10.25 -11.48 -2.08
C VAL A 58 -9.19 -11.53 -1.00
N VAL A 59 -8.61 -10.37 -0.68
CA VAL A 59 -7.82 -10.19 0.55
C VAL A 59 -8.78 -10.38 1.71
N ALA A 60 -8.74 -11.56 2.34
CA ALA A 60 -9.57 -11.84 3.50
C ALA A 60 -9.07 -10.97 4.68
N PRO A 61 -9.86 -10.01 5.18
CA PRO A 61 -9.44 -9.17 6.30
C PRO A 61 -9.17 -10.06 7.53
N GLY A 62 -7.97 -9.95 8.08
CA GLY A 62 -7.54 -10.70 9.27
C GLY A 62 -7.00 -12.11 9.03
N LYS A 63 -6.86 -12.58 7.78
CA LYS A 63 -6.05 -13.78 7.49
C LYS A 63 -4.59 -13.37 7.31
N GLN A 64 -3.72 -13.92 8.14
CA GLN A 64 -2.28 -13.85 7.97
C GLN A 64 -1.94 -14.26 6.54
N SER A 65 -1.23 -13.38 5.81
CA SER A 65 -0.77 -13.65 4.45
C SER A 65 -0.10 -15.02 4.44
N VAL A 66 -0.71 -15.97 3.76
CA VAL A 66 -0.20 -17.34 3.76
C VAL A 66 0.96 -17.37 2.77
N GLU A 67 2.13 -17.70 3.28
CA GLU A 67 3.42 -17.67 2.59
C GLU A 67 3.43 -18.67 1.42
N TRP A 68 3.04 -18.22 0.23
CA TRP A 68 3.03 -19.10 -0.95
C TRP A 68 4.01 -18.69 -2.04
N TRP A 69 4.72 -17.56 -1.88
CA TRP A 69 5.77 -17.08 -2.79
C TRP A 69 6.92 -16.31 -2.11
N GLY A 70 6.98 -16.27 -0.76
CA GLY A 70 7.98 -15.47 -0.04
C GLY A 70 7.87 -13.96 -0.31
N LEU A 71 6.75 -13.50 -0.87
CA LEU A 71 6.42 -12.10 -1.06
C LEU A 71 5.91 -11.53 0.26
N TYR A 72 6.75 -10.70 0.89
CA TYR A 72 6.31 -9.77 1.92
C TYR A 72 5.91 -8.47 1.20
N PHE A 73 4.60 -8.23 1.08
CA PHE A 73 4.13 -6.88 0.81
C PHE A 73 4.29 -6.12 2.12
N GLU A 74 5.40 -5.39 2.24
CA GLU A 74 5.50 -4.32 3.23
C GLU A 74 4.72 -3.16 2.62
N GLU A 75 3.39 -3.23 2.74
CA GLU A 75 2.53 -2.06 2.55
C GLU A 75 3.13 -0.98 3.46
N GLY A 76 3.37 0.21 2.89
CA GLY A 76 3.90 1.33 3.67
C GLY A 76 2.90 1.77 4.73
N TRP A 77 2.77 3.08 4.95
CA TRP A 77 1.75 3.56 5.88
C TRP A 77 0.37 3.04 5.50
N GLU A 78 -0.29 2.32 6.40
CA GLU A 78 -1.66 1.87 6.19
C GLU A 78 -2.56 3.09 5.99
N ALA A 79 -3.44 3.05 4.98
CA ALA A 79 -4.35 4.16 4.70
C ALA A 79 -5.22 4.52 5.91
N HIS A 80 -5.51 3.53 6.77
CA HIS A 80 -6.19 3.74 8.03
C HIS A 80 -5.41 4.67 8.98
N ASP A 81 -4.11 4.42 9.16
CA ASP A 81 -3.24 5.20 10.04
C ASP A 81 -3.09 6.65 9.58
N ILE A 82 -2.98 6.86 8.25
CA ILE A 82 -2.92 8.20 7.67
C ILE A 82 -4.21 8.97 7.97
N VAL A 83 -5.37 8.34 7.79
CA VAL A 83 -6.67 8.96 8.04
C VAL A 83 -6.85 9.30 9.51
N VAL A 84 -6.47 8.39 10.42
CA VAL A 84 -6.52 8.63 11.87
C VAL A 84 -5.64 9.82 12.25
N LEU A 85 -4.42 9.88 11.71
CA LEU A 85 -3.48 10.96 11.99
C LEU A 85 -4.00 12.32 11.48
N VAL A 86 -4.54 12.39 10.27
CA VAL A 86 -5.16 13.61 9.73
C VAL A 86 -6.35 14.06 10.60
N LEU A 87 -7.18 13.13 11.05
CA LEU A 87 -8.33 13.42 11.92
C LEU A 87 -7.89 14.03 13.26
N VAL A 88 -6.86 13.47 13.89
CA VAL A 88 -6.33 13.98 15.17
C VAL A 88 -5.82 15.42 15.02
N VAL A 89 -5.09 15.69 13.93
CA VAL A 89 -4.54 17.03 13.64
C VAL A 89 -5.67 18.03 13.38
N PHE A 90 -6.71 17.61 12.67
CA PHE A 90 -7.87 18.45 12.41
C PHE A 90 -8.62 18.81 13.70
N ILE A 91 -8.84 17.84 14.59
CA ILE A 91 -9.49 18.07 15.89
C ILE A 91 -8.65 19.02 16.75
N ALA A 92 -7.34 18.81 16.82
CA ALA A 92 -6.44 19.69 17.57
C ALA A 92 -6.49 21.14 17.04
N SER A 93 -6.54 21.32 15.71
CA SER A 93 -6.67 22.62 15.07
C SER A 93 -8.01 23.29 15.37
N LEU A 94 -9.11 22.53 15.39
CA LEU A 94 -10.43 23.04 15.79
C LEU A 94 -10.48 23.48 17.25
N VAL A 95 -9.88 22.71 18.16
CA VAL A 95 -9.80 23.09 19.58
C VAL A 95 -9.01 24.39 19.73
N PHE A 96 -7.88 24.50 19.03
CA PHE A 96 -7.09 25.73 19.02
C PHE A 96 -7.89 26.93 18.52
N LEU A 97 -8.62 26.75 17.41
CA LEU A 97 -9.47 27.78 16.84
C LEU A 97 -10.56 28.25 17.82
N ILE A 98 -11.26 27.31 18.47
CA ILE A 98 -12.34 27.61 19.42
C ILE A 98 -11.78 28.32 20.65
N CYS A 99 -10.69 27.80 21.23
CA CYS A 99 -10.05 28.43 22.38
C CYS A 99 -9.55 29.84 22.06
N TRP A 100 -8.89 30.03 20.92
CA TRP A 100 -8.38 31.34 20.50
C TRP A 100 -9.52 32.32 20.24
N ALA A 101 -10.55 31.90 19.50
CA ALA A 101 -11.72 32.74 19.22
C ALA A 101 -12.42 33.16 20.52
N ALA A 102 -12.56 32.26 21.50
CA ALA A 102 -13.16 32.57 22.79
C ALA A 102 -12.29 33.52 23.65
N LEU A 103 -10.96 33.34 23.67
CA LEU A 103 -10.03 34.12 24.49
C LEU A 103 -9.71 35.50 23.91
N ARG A 104 -9.62 35.61 22.58
CA ARG A 104 -9.18 36.82 21.86
C ARG A 104 -10.32 37.58 21.18
N SER A 105 -11.52 36.98 21.11
CA SER A 105 -12.65 37.49 20.32
C SER A 105 -12.29 37.76 18.84
N ASP A 106 -11.23 37.12 18.35
CA ASP A 106 -10.67 37.32 17.02
C ASP A 106 -10.68 35.99 16.26
N VAL A 107 -11.77 35.79 15.50
CA VAL A 107 -12.01 34.58 14.72
C VAL A 107 -11.16 34.57 13.45
N SER A 108 -10.90 35.74 12.86
CA SER A 108 -10.16 35.87 11.61
C SER A 108 -8.69 35.52 11.79
N ALA A 109 -8.07 36.00 12.88
CA ALA A 109 -6.69 35.61 13.21
C ALA A 109 -6.61 34.13 13.60
N ALA A 110 -7.58 33.61 14.37
CA ALA A 110 -7.62 32.20 14.77
C ALA A 110 -7.66 31.26 13.55
N ALA A 111 -8.54 31.55 12.59
CA ALA A 111 -8.71 30.76 11.38
C ALA A 111 -7.47 30.74 10.49
N GLY A 112 -6.76 31.87 10.40
CA GLY A 112 -5.50 31.94 9.65
C GLY A 112 -4.42 31.04 10.25
N VAL A 113 -4.23 31.09 11.57
CA VAL A 113 -3.20 30.30 12.26
C VAL A 113 -3.55 28.80 12.24
N SER A 114 -4.80 28.45 12.53
CA SER A 114 -5.27 27.06 12.54
C SER A 114 -5.18 26.44 11.14
N GLY A 115 -5.53 27.19 10.10
CA GLY A 115 -5.42 26.77 8.71
C GLY A 115 -3.96 26.58 8.29
N TYR A 116 -3.06 27.49 8.67
CA TYR A 116 -1.62 27.35 8.41
C TYR A 116 -1.03 26.11 9.08
N MET A 117 -1.40 25.82 10.33
CA MET A 117 -0.95 24.62 11.03
C MET A 117 -1.41 23.34 10.33
N VAL A 118 -2.68 23.24 9.92
CA VAL A 118 -3.20 22.04 9.23
C VAL A 118 -2.55 21.89 7.86
N GLY A 119 -2.40 22.97 7.10
CA GLY A 119 -1.81 22.94 5.76
C GLY A 119 -0.34 22.51 5.79
N THR A 120 0.47 23.11 6.67
CA THR A 120 1.89 22.76 6.81
C THR A 120 2.08 21.33 7.30
N LEU A 121 1.29 20.88 8.28
CA LEU A 121 1.40 19.52 8.78
C LEU A 121 0.96 18.48 7.72
N SER A 122 -0.12 18.75 7.00
CA SER A 122 -0.60 17.90 5.90
C SER A 122 0.44 17.78 4.78
N LEU A 123 1.13 18.87 4.45
CA LEU A 123 2.23 18.86 3.47
C LEU A 123 3.43 18.05 3.96
N LEU A 124 3.79 18.17 5.24
CA LEU A 124 4.88 17.37 5.83
C LEU A 124 4.56 15.87 5.84
N ILE A 125 3.34 15.50 6.23
CA ILE A 125 2.88 14.10 6.20
C ILE A 125 2.94 13.57 4.77
N THR A 126 2.39 14.32 3.82
CA THR A 126 2.43 13.96 2.39
C THR A 126 3.87 13.77 1.90
N MET A 127 4.79 14.68 2.22
CA MET A 127 6.20 14.52 1.87
C MET A 127 6.86 13.28 2.49
N VAL A 128 6.54 12.96 3.75
CA VAL A 128 7.07 11.77 4.42
C VAL A 128 6.55 10.50 3.76
N VAL A 129 5.26 10.45 3.43
CA VAL A 129 4.63 9.32 2.74
C VAL A 129 5.26 9.13 1.35
N PHE A 130 5.40 10.19 0.55
CA PHE A 130 6.03 10.10 -0.77
C PHE A 130 7.52 9.72 -0.72
N ARG A 131 8.23 10.02 0.37
CA ARG A 131 9.63 9.59 0.56
C ARG A 131 9.75 8.14 1.03
N ALA A 132 8.69 7.60 1.64
CA ALA A 132 8.67 6.23 2.16
C ALA A 132 8.21 5.21 1.12
N GLN A 133 7.57 5.66 0.03
CA GLN A 133 7.23 4.86 -1.15
C GLN A 133 8.40 4.77 -2.12
#